data_AF-A0A319CXU4-F1
#
_entry.id   AF-A0A319CXU4-F1
#
_cell.length_a   1.000
_cell.length_b   1.000
_cell.length_c   1.000
_cell.angle_alpha   90.00
_cell.angle_beta   90.00
_cell.angle_gamma   90.00
#
_symmetry.space_group_name_H-M   'P 1'
#
loop_
_entity.id
_entity.type
_entity.pdbx_description
1 polymer ?
#
loop_
_entity_poly.entity_id
_entity_poly.type
_entity_poly.pdbx_seq_one_letter_code
_entity_poly.pdbx_strand_id
1 'polypeptide(L)'
;MPLSESPEHRKLRATLRAVEKLVKDLETHQFDYPGLEGYQITVSPMALGDESDTTPGFFKPCPAHLLLEPDDTYDQARQPASEAPFTKLFEYDYPEYGTTKAIQAKEGQCPHMKAMVYNNLDGKDGQLLRGELLIALRLINAQMRRVRFFEHMTVPVLLISFMFSFMGPQHAWIIEAYYNGSSIVMRPTQLSDLRKKDETLIKTFGQWYLGEPTGDTKVLWQL
;
A
#
# COMPACT_ATOMS: atom_id res chain seq x y z
N MET A 1 30.96 -4.22 -10.06
CA MET A 1 31.01 -5.04 -8.84
C MET A 1 29.59 -5.45 -8.48
N PRO A 2 29.33 -6.68 -7.98
CA PRO A 2 28.02 -7.01 -7.44
C PRO A 2 27.74 -6.13 -6.22
N LEU A 3 26.56 -5.50 -6.18
CA LEU A 3 26.10 -4.73 -5.03
C LEU A 3 26.04 -5.66 -3.81
N SER A 4 26.82 -5.33 -2.77
CA SER A 4 26.83 -6.07 -1.51
C SER A 4 25.86 -5.42 -0.53
N GLU A 5 25.11 -6.23 0.21
CA GLU A 5 24.17 -5.74 1.21
C GLU A 5 24.92 -5.07 2.37
N SER A 6 24.60 -3.81 2.70
CA SER A 6 25.19 -3.13 3.85
C SER A 6 24.69 -3.73 5.18
N PRO A 7 25.46 -3.60 6.28
CA PRO A 7 24.99 -4.00 7.60
C PRO A 7 23.70 -3.27 8.03
N GLU A 8 23.54 -1.98 7.68
CA GLU A 8 22.32 -1.24 8.02
C GLU A 8 21.10 -1.80 7.29
N HIS A 9 21.22 -2.04 5.98
CA HIS A 9 20.14 -2.61 5.18
C HIS A 9 19.74 -4.00 5.69
N ARG A 10 20.71 -4.84 6.09
CA ARG A 10 20.44 -6.16 6.68
C ARG A 10 19.67 -6.04 8.00
N LYS A 11 20.08 -5.12 8.88
CA LYS A 11 19.40 -4.85 10.16
C LYS A 11 17.97 -4.39 9.91
N LEU A 12 17.77 -3.46 8.98
CA LEU A 12 16.46 -2.97 8.56
C LEU A 12 15.53 -4.11 8.11
N ARG A 13 16.00 -5.01 7.25
CA ARG A 13 15.22 -6.19 6.85
C ARG A 13 14.86 -7.11 8.00
N ALA A 14 15.77 -7.28 8.96
CA ALA A 14 15.49 -8.10 10.13
C ALA A 14 14.37 -7.48 10.98
N THR A 15 14.41 -6.15 11.18
CA THR A 15 13.34 -5.41 11.88
C THR A 15 12.00 -5.56 11.17
N LEU A 16 11.94 -5.29 9.87
CA LEU A 16 10.69 -5.38 9.10
C LEU A 16 10.09 -6.80 9.10
N ARG A 17 10.93 -7.84 9.12
CA ARG A 17 10.46 -9.23 9.28
C ARG A 17 9.94 -9.52 10.67
N ALA A 18 10.54 -8.91 11.71
CA ALA A 18 10.06 -9.05 13.07
C ALA A 18 8.69 -8.37 13.26
N VAL A 19 8.50 -7.18 12.69
CA VAL A 19 7.20 -6.49 12.68
C VAL A 19 6.15 -7.28 11.90
N GLU A 20 6.49 -7.80 10.70
CA GLU A 20 5.58 -8.69 9.93
C GLU A 20 5.13 -9.89 10.76
N LYS A 21 6.08 -10.56 11.43
CA LYS A 21 5.77 -11.71 12.27
C LYS A 21 4.87 -11.32 13.44
N LEU A 22 5.19 -10.22 14.13
CA LEU A 22 4.41 -9.70 15.25
C LEU A 22 2.96 -9.46 14.83
N VAL A 23 2.73 -8.70 13.75
CA VAL A 23 1.38 -8.39 13.24
C VAL A 23 0.64 -9.65 12.79
N LYS A 24 1.35 -10.61 12.19
CA LYS A 24 0.75 -11.87 11.75
C LYS A 24 0.21 -12.68 12.93
N ASP A 25 0.91 -12.69 14.05
CA ASP A 25 0.58 -13.48 15.23
C ASP A 25 -0.49 -12.80 16.12
N LEU A 26 -0.95 -11.59 15.77
CA LEU A 26 -2.06 -10.91 16.47
C LEU A 26 -3.40 -11.55 16.13
N GLU A 27 -4.22 -11.81 17.15
CA GLU A 27 -5.58 -12.34 16.98
C GLU A 27 -6.55 -11.30 16.42
N THR A 28 -6.36 -10.02 16.77
CA THR A 28 -7.23 -8.93 16.35
C THR A 28 -7.04 -8.60 14.86
N HIS A 29 -8.14 -8.30 14.16
CA HIS A 29 -8.11 -7.98 12.72
C HIS A 29 -8.31 -6.50 12.39
N GLN A 30 -8.75 -5.69 13.35
CA GLN A 30 -9.02 -4.26 13.22
C GLN A 30 -8.31 -3.53 14.36
N PHE A 31 -7.56 -2.48 14.06
CA PHE A 31 -6.77 -1.76 15.05
C PHE A 31 -7.10 -0.27 15.01
N ASP A 32 -7.51 0.29 16.15
CA ASP A 32 -7.57 1.74 16.31
C ASP A 32 -6.16 2.34 16.21
N TYR A 33 -6.02 3.53 15.62
CA TYR A 33 -4.72 4.15 15.40
C TYR A 33 -3.83 4.22 16.65
N PRO A 34 -4.32 4.62 17.85
CA PRO A 34 -3.48 4.65 19.05
C PRO A 34 -2.99 3.26 19.47
N GLY A 35 -3.74 2.20 19.15
CA GLY A 35 -3.37 0.82 19.47
C GLY A 35 -2.19 0.30 18.65
N LEU A 36 -1.80 1.00 17.58
CA LEU A 36 -0.74 0.57 16.66
C LEU A 36 0.67 0.98 17.11
N GLU A 37 0.79 2.00 17.95
CA GLU A 37 2.09 2.51 18.43
C GLU A 37 2.90 1.43 19.16
N GLY A 38 2.22 0.53 19.88
CA GLY A 38 2.82 -0.61 20.57
C GLY A 38 3.45 -1.67 19.64
N TYR A 39 3.17 -1.62 18.33
CA TYR A 39 3.65 -2.58 17.34
C TYR A 39 4.68 -2.00 16.36
N GLN A 40 5.28 -0.85 16.69
CA GLN A 40 6.18 -0.11 15.79
C GLN A 40 5.47 0.31 14.49
N ILE A 41 4.19 0.65 14.60
CA ILE A 41 3.38 1.14 13.48
C ILE A 41 2.84 2.51 13.89
N THR A 42 3.12 3.51 13.07
CA THR A 42 2.64 4.88 13.27
C THR A 42 1.62 5.19 12.20
N VAL A 43 0.50 5.80 12.57
CA VAL A 43 -0.53 6.21 11.61
C VAL A 43 -0.54 7.73 11.50
N SER A 44 -0.47 8.24 10.27
CA SER A 44 -0.53 9.67 9.98
C SER A 44 -1.49 9.89 8.81
N PRO A 45 -2.77 10.21 9.05
CA PRO A 45 -3.75 10.41 7.98
C PRO A 45 -3.28 11.41 6.92
N MET A 46 -3.68 11.19 5.67
CA MET A 46 -3.29 12.02 4.52
C MET A 46 -4.49 12.47 3.70
N ALA A 47 -4.30 13.53 2.91
CA ALA A 47 -5.32 14.03 1.99
C ALA A 47 -4.80 14.04 0.54
N LEU A 48 -5.70 13.76 -0.41
CA LEU A 48 -5.42 13.77 -1.85
C LEU A 48 -5.81 15.13 -2.44
N GLY A 49 -5.15 16.20 -2.01
CA GLY A 49 -5.39 17.58 -2.48
C GLY A 49 -4.10 18.28 -2.89
N ASP A 50 -4.22 19.41 -3.58
CA ASP A 50 -3.06 20.16 -4.05
C ASP A 50 -2.47 21.01 -2.89
N GLU A 51 -1.23 20.71 -2.53
CA GLU A 51 -0.34 21.51 -1.67
C GLU A 51 -0.72 21.62 -0.18
N SER A 52 -0.59 20.50 0.53
CA SER A 52 -0.38 20.52 1.99
C SER A 52 0.70 19.51 2.40
N ASP A 53 1.28 19.68 3.60
CA ASP A 53 2.22 18.73 4.21
C ASP A 53 1.60 17.32 4.43
N THR A 54 0.27 17.21 4.25
CA THR A 54 -0.48 15.96 4.38
C THR A 54 -0.62 15.19 3.08
N THR A 55 -0.06 15.67 1.97
CA THR A 55 -0.08 14.94 0.69
C THR A 55 0.88 13.74 0.70
N PRO A 56 0.67 12.75 -0.20
CA PRO A 56 1.62 11.64 -0.35
C PRO A 56 3.02 12.11 -0.74
N GLY A 57 4.03 11.61 -0.04
CA GLY A 57 5.44 12.03 -0.24
C GLY A 57 6.17 11.24 -1.32
N PHE A 58 5.69 10.05 -1.66
CA PHE A 58 6.39 9.10 -2.54
C PHE A 58 5.65 8.81 -3.85
N PHE A 59 4.46 9.38 -4.04
CA PHE A 59 3.68 9.20 -5.25
C PHE A 59 3.13 10.56 -5.70
N LYS A 60 2.96 10.73 -7.01
CA LYS A 60 2.25 11.89 -7.59
C LYS A 60 1.04 11.41 -8.38
N PRO A 61 -0.04 12.20 -8.45
CA PRO A 61 -1.17 11.85 -9.30
C PRO A 61 -0.77 11.92 -10.77
N CYS A 62 -1.24 10.96 -11.58
CA CYS A 62 -1.21 11.05 -13.03
C CYS A 62 -2.10 12.23 -13.47
N PRO A 63 -1.67 13.04 -14.46
CA PRO A 63 -2.54 14.05 -15.05
C PRO A 63 -3.87 13.46 -15.53
N ALA A 64 -4.99 14.07 -15.13
CA ALA A 64 -6.34 13.55 -15.41
C ALA A 64 -6.60 13.33 -16.91
N HIS A 65 -6.02 14.16 -17.78
CA HIS A 65 -6.17 14.08 -19.24
C HIS A 65 -5.52 12.83 -19.85
N LEU A 66 -4.67 12.11 -19.11
CA LEU A 66 -4.07 10.85 -19.56
C LEU A 66 -4.93 9.63 -19.17
N LEU A 67 -5.95 9.82 -18.34
CA LEU A 67 -6.90 8.76 -18.01
C LEU A 67 -7.94 8.62 -19.10
N LEU A 68 -8.18 7.39 -19.52
CA LEU A 68 -9.36 7.06 -20.32
C LEU A 68 -10.62 7.39 -19.54
N GLU A 69 -11.64 7.89 -20.23
CA GLU A 69 -12.94 8.03 -19.61
C GLU A 69 -13.51 6.64 -19.32
N PRO A 70 -13.98 6.39 -18.09
CA PRO A 70 -14.57 5.10 -17.76
C PRO A 70 -15.86 4.92 -18.57
N ASP A 71 -15.87 3.96 -19.49
CA ASP A 71 -17.07 3.51 -20.18
C ASP A 71 -17.60 2.21 -19.57
N ASP A 72 -18.86 1.89 -19.86
CA ASP A 72 -19.53 0.69 -19.34
C ASP A 72 -19.12 -0.59 -20.12
N THR A 73 -18.15 -0.51 -21.03
CA THR A 73 -17.71 -1.65 -21.88
C THR A 73 -16.45 -2.34 -21.36
N TYR A 74 -15.82 -1.81 -20.32
CA TYR A 74 -14.57 -2.32 -19.73
C TYR A 74 -14.64 -3.80 -19.31
N ASP A 75 -15.80 -4.28 -18.86
CA ASP A 75 -15.99 -5.67 -18.40
C ASP A 75 -15.91 -6.73 -19.51
N GLN A 76 -15.88 -6.32 -20.78
CA GLN A 76 -15.96 -7.23 -21.93
C GLN A 76 -14.61 -7.86 -22.35
N ALA A 77 -13.49 -7.42 -21.78
CA ALA A 77 -12.15 -7.83 -22.25
C ALA A 77 -11.14 -8.15 -21.12
N ARG A 78 -11.56 -8.87 -20.07
CA ARG A 78 -10.61 -9.30 -19.03
C ARG A 78 -9.90 -10.60 -19.42
N GLN A 79 -8.67 -10.50 -19.92
CA GLN A 79 -7.71 -11.60 -19.81
C GLN A 79 -7.12 -11.61 -18.38
N PRO A 80 -6.96 -12.79 -17.73
CA PRO A 80 -6.35 -12.87 -16.42
C PRO A 80 -4.90 -12.37 -16.50
N ALA A 81 -4.60 -11.33 -15.72
CA ALA A 81 -3.22 -10.84 -15.58
C ALA A 81 -2.39 -11.95 -14.92
N SER A 82 -1.26 -12.29 -15.54
CA SER A 82 -0.34 -13.31 -15.08
C SER A 82 0.15 -13.06 -13.64
N GLU A 83 0.30 -14.14 -12.87
CA GLU A 83 0.83 -14.13 -11.51
C GLU A 83 2.21 -13.45 -11.46
N ALA A 84 2.27 -12.31 -10.78
CA ALA A 84 3.51 -11.66 -10.40
C ALA A 84 4.15 -12.38 -9.18
N PRO A 85 5.47 -12.30 -8.97
CA PRO A 85 6.28 -13.25 -8.16
C PRO A 85 6.14 -13.09 -6.63
N PHE A 86 5.04 -12.53 -6.14
CA PHE A 86 4.83 -12.27 -4.72
C PHE A 86 4.05 -13.42 -4.09
N THR A 87 4.68 -14.10 -3.12
CA THR A 87 4.03 -15.20 -2.39
C THR A 87 3.29 -14.67 -1.17
N LYS A 88 2.20 -15.35 -0.77
CA LYS A 88 1.40 -15.04 0.43
C LYS A 88 0.77 -13.64 0.41
N LEU A 89 0.30 -13.18 -0.74
CA LEU A 89 -0.51 -11.95 -0.81
C LEU A 89 -2.01 -12.20 -0.61
N PHE A 90 -2.40 -13.43 -0.32
CA PHE A 90 -3.78 -13.84 -0.07
C PHE A 90 -3.86 -14.57 1.27
N GLU A 91 -4.92 -14.31 2.00
CA GLU A 91 -5.41 -15.08 3.14
C GLU A 91 -6.82 -15.51 2.80
N TYR A 92 -7.05 -16.82 2.80
CA TYR A 92 -8.32 -17.42 2.43
C TYR A 92 -9.17 -17.80 3.65
N ASP A 93 -8.53 -17.89 4.82
CA ASP A 93 -9.23 -18.06 6.09
C ASP A 93 -9.87 -16.75 6.54
N TYR A 94 -10.97 -16.83 7.30
CA TYR A 94 -11.65 -15.63 7.78
C TYR A 94 -10.77 -14.80 8.74
N PRO A 95 -10.67 -13.47 8.55
CA PRO A 95 -11.22 -12.69 7.44
C PRO A 95 -10.37 -12.80 6.17
N GLU A 96 -11.03 -13.03 5.03
CA GLU A 96 -10.37 -13.11 3.73
C GLU A 96 -9.84 -11.74 3.30
N TYR A 97 -8.60 -11.70 2.82
CA TYR A 97 -8.02 -10.53 2.18
C TYR A 97 -6.98 -10.94 1.14
N GLY A 98 -6.78 -10.09 0.14
CA GLY A 98 -5.81 -10.40 -0.90
C GLY A 98 -5.42 -9.23 -1.78
N THR A 99 -4.40 -9.45 -2.62
CA THR A 99 -3.95 -8.46 -3.62
C THR A 99 -4.38 -8.89 -5.01
N THR A 100 -5.32 -8.18 -5.63
CA THR A 100 -5.80 -8.50 -6.99
C THR A 100 -4.79 -8.09 -8.07
N LYS A 101 -3.98 -7.07 -7.81
CA LYS A 101 -2.92 -6.61 -8.70
C LYS A 101 -1.82 -5.93 -7.90
N ALA A 102 -0.57 -6.31 -8.12
CA ALA A 102 0.60 -5.60 -7.61
C ALA A 102 1.50 -5.21 -8.78
N ILE A 103 1.78 -3.91 -8.90
CA ILE A 103 2.67 -3.37 -9.93
C ILE A 103 3.90 -2.74 -9.26
N GLN A 104 5.05 -3.01 -9.85
CA GLN A 104 6.26 -2.24 -9.59
C GLN A 104 6.18 -0.97 -10.44
N ALA A 105 6.63 0.16 -9.90
CA ALA A 105 6.79 1.35 -10.74
C ALA A 105 7.66 1.00 -11.95
N LYS A 106 7.25 1.46 -13.15
CA LYS A 106 7.80 1.03 -14.45
C LYS A 106 9.30 1.28 -14.60
N GLU A 107 9.87 2.18 -13.81
CA GLU A 107 11.30 2.49 -13.82
C GLU A 107 12.04 1.65 -12.78
N GLY A 108 12.71 0.59 -13.23
CA GLY A 108 13.37 -0.41 -12.40
C GLY A 108 14.52 0.07 -11.50
N GLN A 109 14.69 1.38 -11.33
CA GLN A 109 15.65 2.02 -10.42
C GLN A 109 15.01 2.43 -9.08
N CYS A 110 13.68 2.42 -8.95
CA CYS A 110 13.00 2.81 -7.72
C CYS A 110 12.29 1.61 -7.07
N PRO A 111 12.28 1.50 -5.73
CA PRO A 111 11.68 0.36 -5.04
C PRO A 111 10.16 0.48 -4.90
N HIS A 112 9.55 1.58 -5.39
CA HIS A 112 8.13 1.88 -5.24
C HIS A 112 7.22 0.77 -5.77
N MET A 113 6.17 0.51 -4.98
CA MET A 113 5.16 -0.49 -5.27
C MET A 113 3.77 0.14 -5.24
N LYS A 114 2.88 -0.40 -6.06
CA LYS A 114 1.45 -0.12 -5.95
C LYS A 114 0.67 -1.42 -5.97
N ALA A 115 -0.38 -1.50 -5.16
CA ALA A 115 -1.21 -2.69 -5.11
C ALA A 115 -2.68 -2.35 -4.90
N MET A 116 -3.54 -3.12 -5.58
CA MET A 116 -4.97 -3.15 -5.32
C MET A 116 -5.27 -4.30 -4.37
N VAL A 117 -5.84 -3.96 -3.23
CA VAL A 117 -6.13 -4.88 -2.13
C VAL A 117 -7.63 -5.01 -1.97
N TYR A 118 -8.10 -6.20 -1.65
CA TYR A 118 -9.45 -6.40 -1.14
C TYR A 118 -9.42 -6.94 0.28
N ASN A 119 -10.41 -6.57 1.08
CA ASN A 119 -10.63 -7.10 2.42
C ASN A 119 -12.12 -7.37 2.64
N ASN A 120 -12.44 -8.49 3.29
CA ASN A 120 -13.82 -8.90 3.61
C ASN A 120 -14.29 -8.42 5.00
N LEU A 121 -13.63 -7.41 5.55
CA LEU A 121 -14.08 -6.69 6.75
C LEU A 121 -14.67 -5.33 6.37
N ASP A 122 -15.54 -4.81 7.24
CA ASP A 122 -16.03 -3.43 7.14
C ASP A 122 -15.02 -2.47 7.77
N GLY A 123 -14.76 -1.37 7.06
CA GLY A 123 -13.77 -0.38 7.44
C GLY A 123 -14.40 0.72 8.24
N LYS A 124 -13.58 1.34 9.10
CA LYS A 124 -13.96 2.53 9.84
C LYS A 124 -12.81 3.50 9.80
N ASP A 125 -13.14 4.79 9.64
CA ASP A 125 -12.16 5.84 9.85
C ASP A 125 -11.59 5.74 11.26
N GLY A 126 -10.28 5.97 11.40
CA GLY A 126 -9.58 5.79 12.67
C GLY A 126 -9.11 4.36 12.95
N GLN A 127 -9.38 3.40 12.04
CA GLN A 127 -8.93 2.02 12.15
C GLN A 127 -8.10 1.58 10.95
N LEU A 128 -7.20 0.61 11.14
CA LEU A 128 -6.53 -0.11 10.05
C LEU A 128 -6.79 -1.61 10.17
N LEU A 129 -6.83 -2.30 9.03
CA LEU A 129 -7.03 -3.73 8.99
C LEU A 129 -5.69 -4.48 9.06
N ARG A 130 -5.68 -5.62 9.75
CA ARG A 130 -4.53 -6.53 9.77
C ARG A 130 -4.09 -6.92 8.35
N GLY A 131 -5.04 -7.15 7.45
CA GLY A 131 -4.75 -7.49 6.05
C GLY A 131 -4.00 -6.40 5.29
N GLU A 132 -4.34 -5.13 5.52
CA GLU A 132 -3.67 -3.97 4.90
C GLU A 132 -2.24 -3.83 5.42
N LEU A 133 -2.06 -3.96 6.74
CA LEU A 133 -0.74 -3.95 7.38
C LEU A 133 0.15 -5.08 6.85
N LEU A 134 -0.37 -6.31 6.81
CA LEU A 134 0.37 -7.48 6.34
C LEU A 134 0.74 -7.38 4.87
N ILE A 135 -0.15 -6.89 4.01
CA ILE A 135 0.16 -6.71 2.60
C ILE A 135 1.26 -5.64 2.42
N ALA A 136 1.14 -4.48 3.09
CA ALA A 136 2.19 -3.45 3.05
C ALA A 136 3.55 -4.03 3.50
N LEU A 137 3.59 -4.69 4.66
CA LEU A 137 4.78 -5.33 5.23
C LEU A 137 5.39 -6.35 4.27
N ARG A 138 4.58 -7.24 3.69
CA ARG A 138 5.04 -8.28 2.76
C ARG A 138 5.62 -7.69 1.48
N LEU A 139 5.00 -6.64 0.92
CA LEU A 139 5.50 -5.96 -0.27
C LEU A 139 6.82 -5.24 0.01
N ILE A 140 6.93 -4.52 1.14
CA ILE A 140 8.17 -3.88 1.60
C ILE A 140 9.27 -4.94 1.78
N ASN A 141 8.99 -6.01 2.53
CA ASN A 141 9.95 -7.09 2.79
C ASN A 141 10.38 -7.81 1.52
N ALA A 142 9.50 -7.97 0.54
CA ALA A 142 9.82 -8.59 -0.74
C ALA A 142 10.77 -7.70 -1.56
N GLN A 143 10.53 -6.39 -1.61
CA GLN A 143 11.38 -5.46 -2.35
C GLN A 143 12.77 -5.33 -1.73
N MET A 144 12.83 -5.20 -0.41
CA MET A 144 14.11 -5.11 0.31
C MET A 144 14.99 -6.36 0.12
N ARG A 145 14.45 -7.52 -0.28
CA ARG A 145 15.29 -8.71 -0.54
C ARG A 145 16.06 -8.65 -1.84
N ARG A 146 15.73 -7.73 -2.75
CA ARG A 146 16.29 -7.72 -4.10
C ARG A 146 17.60 -6.95 -4.10
N VAL A 147 18.64 -7.58 -4.66
CA VAL A 147 20.00 -7.02 -4.73
C VAL A 147 20.04 -5.63 -5.36
N ARG A 148 19.21 -5.38 -6.39
CA ARG A 148 19.11 -4.08 -7.04
C ARG A 148 18.63 -2.93 -6.14
N PHE A 149 18.04 -3.24 -4.98
CA PHE A 149 17.51 -2.25 -4.04
C PHE A 149 18.34 -2.13 -2.76
N PHE A 150 19.54 -2.71 -2.68
CA PHE A 150 20.40 -2.62 -1.49
C PHE A 150 20.89 -1.20 -1.17
N GLU A 151 20.87 -0.29 -2.15
CA GLU A 151 21.15 1.13 -1.93
C GLU A 151 19.95 1.91 -1.38
N HIS A 152 18.76 1.30 -1.36
CA HIS A 152 17.53 1.95 -0.91
C HIS A 152 17.24 1.57 0.54
N MET A 153 16.96 2.59 1.35
CA MET A 153 16.62 2.43 2.76
C MET A 153 15.11 2.57 2.99
N THR A 154 14.38 3.11 2.02
CA THR A 154 12.92 3.28 2.08
C THR A 154 12.27 2.57 0.90
N VAL A 155 11.22 1.80 1.16
CA VAL A 155 10.37 1.18 0.13
C VAL A 155 8.96 1.71 0.28
N PRO A 156 8.56 2.68 -0.54
CA PRO A 156 7.20 3.19 -0.53
C PRO A 156 6.23 2.21 -1.20
N VAL A 157 5.09 2.00 -0.58
CA VAL A 157 3.99 1.18 -1.09
C VAL A 157 2.72 2.01 -1.09
N LEU A 158 2.05 2.10 -2.24
CA LEU A 158 0.72 2.66 -2.36
C LEU A 158 -0.30 1.52 -2.42
N LEU A 159 -1.17 1.41 -1.43
CA LEU A 159 -2.29 0.48 -1.45
C LEU A 159 -3.56 1.22 -1.83
N ILE A 160 -4.32 0.66 -2.75
CA ILE A 160 -5.73 0.99 -2.93
C ILE A 160 -6.51 -0.16 -2.32
N SER A 161 -7.04 0.06 -1.13
CA SER A 161 -7.75 -0.96 -0.38
C SER A 161 -9.24 -0.82 -0.63
N PHE A 162 -9.84 -1.86 -1.18
CA PHE A 162 -11.27 -2.00 -1.38
C PHE A 162 -11.84 -2.93 -0.32
N MET A 163 -12.94 -2.51 0.29
CA MET A 163 -13.58 -3.23 1.36
C MET A 163 -14.90 -3.76 0.83
N PHE A 164 -14.97 -5.08 0.69
CA PHE A 164 -16.12 -5.78 0.14
C PHE A 164 -16.62 -6.78 1.17
N SER A 165 -17.63 -6.41 1.94
CA SER A 165 -18.44 -7.38 2.66
C SER A 165 -19.55 -7.88 1.73
N PHE A 166 -19.77 -9.19 1.66
CA PHE A 166 -20.79 -9.84 0.81
C PHE A 166 -22.22 -9.27 1.04
N MET A 167 -22.43 -8.57 2.17
CA MET A 167 -23.68 -7.90 2.54
C MET A 167 -23.45 -6.45 3.04
N GLY A 168 -22.30 -5.86 2.78
CA GLY A 168 -21.88 -4.61 3.42
C GLY A 168 -21.50 -3.48 2.46
N PRO A 169 -21.15 -2.32 3.02
CA PRO A 169 -20.87 -1.12 2.26
C PRO A 169 -19.55 -1.23 1.49
N GLN A 170 -19.60 -0.93 0.19
CA GLN A 170 -18.43 -0.83 -0.68
C GLN A 170 -17.69 0.45 -0.31
N HIS A 171 -16.56 0.33 0.39
CA HIS A 171 -15.72 1.46 0.71
C HIS A 171 -14.32 1.27 0.13
N ALA A 172 -13.61 2.37 -0.12
CA ALA A 172 -12.21 2.32 -0.45
C ALA A 172 -11.45 3.53 0.06
N TRP A 173 -10.14 3.36 0.21
CA TRP A 173 -9.19 4.44 0.48
C TRP A 173 -7.82 4.14 -0.12
N ILE A 174 -6.97 5.15 -0.11
CA ILE A 174 -5.57 5.02 -0.47
C ILE A 174 -4.74 5.00 0.81
N ILE A 175 -3.76 4.10 0.89
CA ILE A 175 -2.80 4.07 1.98
C ILE A 175 -1.40 4.20 1.38
N GLU A 176 -0.65 5.23 1.76
CA GLU A 176 0.80 5.28 1.54
C GLU A 176 1.51 4.65 2.75
N ALA A 177 2.36 3.67 2.51
CA ALA A 177 3.08 2.95 3.54
C ALA A 177 4.58 2.93 3.26
N TYR A 178 5.39 3.20 4.29
CA TYR A 178 6.85 3.14 4.20
C TYR A 178 7.47 2.99 5.59
N TYR A 179 8.76 2.67 5.65
CA TYR A 179 9.50 2.58 6.91
C TYR A 179 10.34 3.84 7.13
N ASN A 180 10.24 4.47 8.30
CA ASN A 180 10.93 5.74 8.60
C ASN A 180 12.28 5.58 9.32
N GLY A 181 12.71 4.35 9.59
CA GLY A 181 13.90 4.07 10.40
C GLY A 181 13.58 3.45 11.77
N SER A 182 12.38 3.71 12.29
CA SER A 182 11.92 3.25 13.62
C SER A 182 10.63 2.44 13.57
N SER A 183 9.67 2.87 12.74
CA SER A 183 8.34 2.32 12.63
C SER A 183 7.90 2.30 11.17
N ILE A 184 6.90 1.47 10.88
CA ILE A 184 6.17 1.57 9.62
C ILE A 184 5.15 2.69 9.75
N VAL A 185 5.27 3.68 8.88
CA VAL A 185 4.31 4.75 8.76
C VAL A 185 3.23 4.29 7.78
N MET A 186 1.99 4.31 8.24
CA MET A 186 0.80 4.08 7.43
C MET A 186 0.05 5.40 7.32
N ARG A 187 -0.16 5.89 6.10
CA ARG A 187 -0.86 7.15 5.82
C ARG A 187 -2.14 6.84 5.04
N PRO A 188 -3.26 6.53 5.71
CA PRO A 188 -4.53 6.32 5.05
C PRO A 188 -5.20 7.65 4.70
N THR A 189 -5.92 7.69 3.59
CA THR A 189 -6.92 8.74 3.33
C THR A 189 -8.19 8.47 4.13
N GLN A 190 -9.14 9.41 4.13
CA GLN A 190 -10.48 9.11 4.62
C GLN A 190 -11.14 8.01 3.79
N LEU A 191 -11.97 7.21 4.46
CA LEU A 191 -12.73 6.15 3.83
C LEU A 191 -13.80 6.75 2.93
N SER A 192 -13.77 6.39 1.64
CA SER A 192 -14.71 6.90 0.65
C SER A 192 -15.83 5.90 0.41
N ASP A 193 -17.08 6.38 0.36
CA ASP A 193 -18.26 5.56 0.07
C ASP A 193 -18.40 5.32 -1.44
N LEU A 194 -18.30 4.07 -1.86
CA LEU A 194 -18.41 3.60 -3.24
C LEU A 194 -19.70 2.79 -3.49
N ARG A 195 -20.68 2.83 -2.58
CA ARG A 195 -22.00 2.18 -2.79
C ARG A 195 -22.72 2.69 -4.05
N LYS A 196 -22.39 3.89 -4.50
CA LYS A 196 -22.83 4.47 -5.78
C LYS A 196 -21.61 4.79 -6.63
N LYS A 197 -21.74 4.68 -7.95
CA LYS A 197 -20.70 5.10 -8.90
C LYS A 197 -20.38 6.58 -8.65
N ASP A 198 -19.15 6.87 -8.25
CA ASP A 198 -18.58 8.20 -8.20
C ASP A 198 -17.41 8.26 -9.18
N GLU A 199 -17.65 8.81 -10.36
CA GLU A 199 -16.65 8.90 -11.42
C GLU A 199 -15.47 9.81 -11.03
N THR A 200 -15.70 10.83 -10.21
CA THR A 200 -14.66 11.77 -9.78
C THR A 200 -13.70 11.05 -8.82
N LEU A 201 -14.25 10.29 -7.90
CA LEU A 201 -13.49 9.47 -6.95
C LEU A 201 -12.73 8.35 -7.67
N ILE A 202 -13.38 7.65 -8.61
CA ILE A 202 -12.73 6.62 -9.44
C ILE A 202 -11.59 7.21 -10.26
N LYS A 203 -11.79 8.37 -10.89
CA LYS A 203 -10.73 9.11 -11.61
C LYS A 203 -9.59 9.44 -10.66
N THR A 204 -9.88 9.95 -9.46
CA THR A 204 -8.86 10.27 -8.45
C THR A 204 -8.04 9.03 -8.07
N PHE A 205 -8.68 7.91 -7.72
CA PHE A 205 -7.98 6.64 -7.46
C PHE A 205 -7.12 6.20 -8.64
N GLY A 206 -7.64 6.33 -9.87
CA GLY A 206 -6.92 6.05 -11.11
C GLY A 206 -5.68 6.93 -11.29
N GLN A 207 -5.78 8.23 -11.00
CA GLN A 207 -4.66 9.17 -11.08
C GLN A 207 -3.53 8.74 -10.15
N TRP A 208 -3.85 8.45 -8.89
CA TRP A 208 -2.85 8.00 -7.92
C TRP A 208 -2.27 6.63 -8.26
N TYR A 209 -3.09 5.67 -8.70
CA TYR A 209 -2.62 4.34 -9.09
C TYR A 209 -1.69 4.39 -10.31
N LEU A 210 -2.00 5.20 -11.31
CA LEU A 210 -1.26 5.26 -12.57
C LEU A 210 -0.14 6.30 -12.57
N GLY A 211 -0.09 7.16 -11.55
CA GLY A 211 0.91 8.22 -11.44
C GLY A 211 2.34 7.73 -11.21
N GLU A 212 3.29 8.64 -11.25
CA GLU A 212 4.71 8.31 -11.15
C GLU A 212 5.19 8.23 -9.69
N PRO A 213 6.22 7.42 -9.41
CA PRO A 213 6.92 7.45 -8.14
C PRO A 213 7.64 8.80 -7.95
N THR A 214 7.78 9.25 -6.71
CA THR A 214 8.59 10.40 -6.35
C THR A 214 9.27 10.20 -4.99
N GLY A 215 10.05 11.18 -4.54
CA GLY A 215 10.78 11.11 -3.28
C GLY A 215 12.05 10.26 -3.36
N ASP A 216 13.08 10.67 -2.61
CA ASP A 216 14.34 9.93 -2.51
C ASP A 216 14.18 8.71 -1.61
N THR A 217 14.50 7.53 -2.13
CA THR A 217 14.37 6.25 -1.41
C THR A 217 15.70 5.71 -0.89
N LYS A 218 16.81 6.38 -1.18
CA LYS A 218 18.13 6.05 -0.64
C LYS A 218 18.32 6.55 0.79
N VAL A 219 17.47 7.47 1.23
CA VAL A 219 17.43 8.00 2.59
C VAL A 219 16.20 7.49 3.35
N LEU A 220 16.28 7.53 4.68
CA LEU A 220 15.13 7.31 5.55
C LEU A 220 14.37 8.62 5.74
N TRP A 221 13.06 8.59 5.53
CA TRP A 221 12.21 9.76 5.71
C TRP A 221 11.72 9.81 7.15
N GLN A 222 12.04 10.90 7.84
CA GLN A 222 11.48 11.26 9.14
C GLN A 222 10.50 12.40 8.87
N LEU A 223 9.21 12.07 8.74
CA LEU A 223 8.12 13.06 8.79
C LEU A 223 7.71 13.26 10.23
#